data_AF-A0A0G4LX86-F1
#
_entry.id   AF-A0A0G4LX86-F1
#
_cell.length_a   1.000
_cell.length_b   1.000
_cell.length_c   1.000
_cell.angle_alpha   90.00
_cell.angle_beta   90.00
_cell.angle_gamma   90.00
#
_symmetry.space_group_name_H-M   'P 1'
#
loop_
_entity.id
_entity.type
_entity.pdbx_description
1 polymer ?
#
loop_
_entity_poly.entity_id
_entity_poly.type
_entity_poly.pdbx_seq_one_letter_code
_entity_poly.pdbx_strand_id
1 'polypeptide(L)'
;MSYIYSRRWSCEETDVTRQLKNELFVQQHASINWKAHRNDIATTDNYHPKTWVLNTANWLLVNVWEPYLKTSSIKEKAEAWVSELVDMEDA
;
A
#
# COMPACT_ATOMS: atom_id res chain seq x y z
N MET A 1 1.63 9.81 -2.28
CA MET A 1 1.13 8.46 -1.90
C MET A 1 1.84 7.83 -0.69
N SER A 2 3.17 7.87 -0.61
CA SER A 2 3.94 7.26 0.50
C SER A 2 3.52 7.74 1.89
N TYR A 3 3.20 9.04 2.04
CA TYR A 3 2.74 9.64 3.29
C TYR A 3 1.45 8.98 3.82
N ILE A 4 0.42 8.90 2.97
CA ILE A 4 -0.87 8.27 3.29
C ILE A 4 -0.67 6.78 3.64
N TYR A 5 0.16 6.07 2.87
CA TYR A 5 0.48 4.67 3.13
C TYR A 5 1.17 4.48 4.50
N SER A 6 2.13 5.33 4.83
CA SER A 6 2.90 5.26 6.08
C SER A 6 2.03 5.50 7.32
N ARG A 7 1.09 6.44 7.22
CA ARG A 7 0.09 6.75 8.26
C ARG A 7 -1.03 5.73 8.33
N ARG A 8 -1.18 4.86 7.33
CA ARG A 8 -2.31 3.91 7.21
C ARG A 8 -3.65 4.64 7.27
N TRP A 9 -3.72 5.81 6.64
CA TRP A 9 -4.94 6.61 6.70
C TRP A 9 -6.06 5.87 5.96
N SER A 10 -7.15 5.64 6.67
CA SER A 10 -8.38 5.05 6.15
C SER A 10 -9.56 5.94 6.52
N CYS A 11 -10.57 5.99 5.67
CA CYS A 11 -11.85 6.61 6.01
C CYS A 11 -12.58 5.80 7.08
N GLU A 12 -13.50 6.46 7.78
CA GLU A 12 -14.43 5.78 8.68
C GLU A 12 -15.40 4.89 7.87
N GLU A 13 -15.81 3.78 8.47
CA GLU A 13 -16.75 2.87 7.82
C GLU A 13 -18.15 3.50 7.80
N THR A 14 -18.64 3.75 6.59
CA THR A 14 -20.00 4.17 6.31
C THR A 14 -20.81 3.03 5.70
N ASP A 15 -22.14 3.16 5.66
CA ASP A 15 -23.02 2.17 5.03
C ASP A 15 -22.66 1.91 3.58
N VAL A 16 -22.26 2.95 2.84
CA VAL A 16 -21.78 2.83 1.45
C VAL A 16 -20.50 1.98 1.39
N THR A 17 -19.50 2.28 2.23
CA THR A 17 -18.24 1.50 2.22
C THR A 17 -18.46 0.05 2.64
N ARG A 18 -19.45 -0.23 3.49
CA ARG A 18 -19.82 -1.59 3.88
C ARG A 18 -20.48 -2.35 2.72
N GLN A 19 -21.35 -1.70 1.96
CA GLN A 19 -21.99 -2.29 0.78
C GLN A 19 -20.95 -2.58 -0.32
N LEU A 20 -20.02 -1.65 -0.57
CA LEU A 20 -18.94 -1.83 -1.54
C LEU A 20 -18.09 -3.08 -1.27
N LYS A 21 -17.86 -3.44 0.00
CA LYS A 21 -17.12 -4.67 0.36
C LYS A 21 -17.82 -5.95 -0.14
N ASN A 22 -19.14 -5.93 -0.31
CA ASN A 22 -19.92 -7.06 -0.81
C ASN A 22 -20.08 -7.04 -2.34
N GLU A 23 -19.90 -5.90 -2.98
CA GLU A 23 -20.09 -5.72 -4.43
C GLU A 23 -18.79 -5.88 -5.22
N LEU A 24 -17.67 -5.37 -4.69
CA LEU A 24 -16.41 -5.28 -5.43
C LEU A 24 -15.63 -6.59 -5.53
N PHE A 25 -15.90 -7.55 -4.66
CA PHE A 25 -15.10 -8.78 -4.54
C PHE A 25 -15.95 -10.01 -4.82
N VAL A 26 -15.39 -10.95 -5.59
CA VAL A 26 -16.03 -12.23 -5.91
C VAL A 26 -16.15 -13.14 -4.67
N GLN A 27 -15.18 -13.03 -3.76
CA GLN A 27 -15.13 -13.78 -2.50
C GLN A 27 -15.51 -12.87 -1.32
N GLN A 28 -15.97 -13.46 -0.21
CA GLN A 28 -16.32 -12.70 0.98
C GLN A 28 -15.15 -11.86 1.47
N HIS A 29 -15.35 -10.55 1.66
CA HIS A 29 -14.30 -9.61 2.04
C HIS A 29 -13.49 -10.04 3.27
N ALA A 30 -14.14 -10.65 4.27
CA ALA A 30 -13.49 -11.12 5.49
C ALA A 30 -12.54 -12.32 5.27
N SER A 31 -12.71 -13.08 4.19
CA SER A 31 -11.90 -14.27 3.86
C SER A 31 -10.69 -13.96 2.98
N ILE A 32 -10.55 -12.71 2.51
CA ILE A 32 -9.51 -12.32 1.55
C ILE A 32 -8.12 -12.36 2.19
N ASN A 33 -7.21 -13.14 1.60
CA ASN A 33 -5.79 -13.09 1.96
C ASN A 33 -5.09 -11.91 1.27
N TRP A 34 -5.20 -10.72 1.85
CA TRP A 34 -4.62 -9.49 1.31
C TRP A 34 -3.10 -9.55 1.09
N LYS A 35 -2.38 -10.41 1.81
CA LYS A 35 -0.93 -10.56 1.63
C LYS A 35 -0.57 -11.27 0.32
N ALA A 36 -1.40 -12.23 -0.11
CA ALA A 36 -1.18 -12.96 -1.36
C ALA A 36 -1.40 -12.06 -2.59
N HIS A 37 -2.37 -11.14 -2.50
CA HIS A 37 -2.77 -10.29 -3.63
C HIS A 37 -1.89 -9.06 -3.87
N ARG A 38 -0.72 -8.91 -3.20
CA ARG A 38 0.16 -7.74 -3.39
C ARG A 38 0.72 -7.61 -4.81
N ASN A 39 0.83 -8.72 -5.54
CA ASN A 39 1.39 -8.75 -6.89
C ASN A 39 0.37 -9.08 -7.97
N ASP A 40 -0.87 -9.35 -7.60
CA ASP A 40 -1.93 -9.77 -8.51
C ASP A 40 -2.44 -8.55 -9.29
N ILE A 41 -2.39 -8.65 -10.61
CA ILE A 41 -2.91 -7.67 -11.56
C ILE A 41 -3.59 -8.48 -12.67
N ALA A 42 -4.78 -8.04 -13.11
CA ALA A 42 -5.45 -8.67 -14.24
C ALA A 42 -4.53 -8.68 -15.47
N THR A 43 -4.50 -9.80 -16.19
CA THR A 43 -3.60 -9.99 -17.34
C THR A 43 -3.80 -8.92 -18.41
N THR A 44 -5.04 -8.48 -18.61
CA THR A 44 -5.41 -7.43 -19.56
C THR A 44 -4.84 -6.06 -19.21
N ASP A 45 -4.69 -5.73 -17.93
CA ASP A 45 -4.23 -4.41 -17.46
C ASP A 45 -2.72 -4.37 -17.17
N ASN A 46 -2.03 -5.50 -17.30
CA ASN A 46 -0.62 -5.63 -16.92
C ASN A 46 0.33 -5.24 -18.07
N TYR A 47 0.29 -3.98 -18.48
CA TYR A 47 1.13 -3.44 -19.57
C TYR A 47 2.65 -3.52 -19.29
N HIS A 48 3.04 -3.40 -18.01
CA HIS A 48 4.43 -3.45 -17.58
C HIS A 48 4.62 -4.52 -16.51
N PRO A 49 4.80 -5.79 -16.92
CA PRO A 49 4.98 -6.88 -15.97
C PRO A 49 6.23 -6.65 -15.12
N LYS A 50 6.11 -6.94 -13.82
CA LYS A 50 7.20 -6.76 -12.86
C LYS A 50 8.36 -7.66 -13.25
N THR A 51 9.53 -7.05 -13.42
CA THR A 51 10.76 -7.80 -13.65
C THR A 51 11.15 -8.60 -12.41
N TRP A 52 11.99 -9.62 -12.59
CA TRP A 52 12.51 -10.40 -11.45
C TRP A 52 13.23 -9.51 -10.43
N VAL A 53 13.96 -8.48 -10.90
CA VAL A 53 14.65 -7.50 -10.05
C VAL A 53 13.65 -6.76 -9.16
N LEU A 54 12.58 -6.25 -9.74
CA LEU A 54 11.55 -5.52 -9.00
C LEU A 54 10.83 -6.44 -8.00
N ASN A 55 10.56 -7.68 -8.37
CA ASN A 55 9.95 -8.67 -7.46
C ASN A 55 10.87 -8.97 -6.27
N THR A 56 12.18 -9.14 -6.49
CA THR A 56 13.15 -9.35 -5.42
C THR A 56 13.25 -8.13 -4.50
N ALA A 57 13.31 -6.92 -5.06
CA ALA A 57 13.35 -5.69 -4.28
C ALA A 57 12.09 -5.53 -3.41
N ASN A 58 10.89 -5.75 -3.97
CA ASN A 58 9.64 -5.71 -3.23
C ASN A 58 9.59 -6.76 -2.12
N TRP A 59 10.07 -7.98 -2.39
CA TRP A 59 10.14 -9.04 -1.40
C TRP A 59 11.03 -8.66 -0.21
N LEU A 60 12.22 -8.08 -0.48
CA LEU A 60 13.13 -7.58 0.56
C LEU A 60 12.50 -6.45 1.38
N LEU A 61 11.84 -5.51 0.71
CA LEU A 61 11.19 -4.40 1.41
C LEU A 61 10.10 -4.89 2.37
N VAL A 62 9.28 -5.86 1.93
CA VAL A 62 8.15 -6.37 2.72
C VAL A 62 8.58 -7.30 3.84
N ASN A 63 9.52 -8.22 3.58
CA ASN A 63 9.86 -9.29 4.52
C ASN A 63 11.07 -8.97 5.40
N VAL A 64 11.90 -8.00 5.00
CA VAL A 64 13.12 -7.63 5.75
C VAL A 64 13.05 -6.20 6.24
N TRP A 65 12.83 -5.24 5.35
CA TRP A 65 12.89 -3.82 5.71
C TRP A 65 11.75 -3.41 6.66
N GLU A 66 10.50 -3.70 6.27
CA GLU A 66 9.32 -3.34 7.07
C GLU A 66 9.34 -3.89 8.51
N PRO A 67 9.64 -5.18 8.76
CA PRO A 67 9.63 -5.73 10.11
C PRO A 67 10.88 -5.42 10.94
N TYR A 68 12.07 -5.29 10.33
CA TYR A 68 13.33 -5.25 11.10
C TYR A 68 14.09 -3.92 11.02
N LEU A 69 14.01 -3.21 9.89
CA LEU A 69 14.89 -2.05 9.64
C LEU A 69 14.15 -0.72 9.75
N LYS A 70 12.84 -0.70 9.51
CA LYS A 70 12.00 0.49 9.59
C LYS A 70 11.67 0.85 11.05
N THR A 71 12.60 1.52 11.72
CA THR A 71 12.39 2.06 13.06
C THR A 71 11.42 3.25 13.04
N SER A 72 10.83 3.56 14.21
CA SER A 72 9.91 4.70 14.37
C SER A 72 10.56 6.04 13.99
N SER A 73 11.82 6.26 14.36
CA SER A 73 12.55 7.49 14.04
C SER A 73 12.80 7.67 12.54
N ILE A 74 13.11 6.58 11.82
CA ILE A 74 13.27 6.65 10.36
C ILE A 74 11.93 6.97 9.70
N LYS A 75 10.85 6.32 10.17
CA LYS A 75 9.50 6.57 9.70
C LYS A 75 9.09 8.03 9.88
N GLU A 76 9.26 8.59 11.08
CA GLU A 76 8.87 9.96 11.40
C GLU A 76 9.65 10.99 10.58
N LYS A 77 10.97 10.82 10.45
CA LYS A 77 11.80 11.68 9.58
C LYS A 77 11.35 11.63 8.12
N ALA A 78 11.06 10.44 7.60
CA ALA A 78 10.58 10.27 6.24
C ALA A 78 9.19 10.91 6.05
N GLU A 79 8.29 10.77 7.02
CA GLU A 79 6.98 11.42 6.99
C GLU A 79 7.08 12.94 7.00
N ALA A 80 7.90 13.52 7.88
CA ALA A 80 8.12 14.96 7.94
C ALA A 80 8.66 15.52 6.61
N TRP A 81 9.68 14.86 6.06
CA TRP A 81 10.27 15.25 4.77
C TRP A 81 9.26 15.17 3.62
N VAL A 82 8.47 14.09 3.55
CA VAL A 82 7.46 13.97 2.49
C VAL A 82 6.36 15.01 2.65
N SER A 83 5.98 15.38 3.88
CA SER A 83 5.01 16.47 4.10
C SER A 83 5.54 17.80 3.55
N GLU A 84 6.80 18.13 3.84
CA GLU A 84 7.44 19.35 3.34
C GLU A 84 7.46 19.39 1.80
N LEU A 85 7.76 18.24 1.15
CA LEU A 85 7.71 18.13 -0.31
C LEU A 85 6.33 18.39 -0.88
N VAL A 86 5.27 17.95 -0.20
CA VAL A 86 3.88 18.22 -0.62
C VAL A 86 3.57 19.70 -0.47
N ASP A 87 3.90 20.31 0.68
CA ASP A 87 3.68 21.74 0.93
C ASP A 87 4.44 22.61 -0.08
N MET A 88 5.64 22.19 -0.51
CA MET A 88 6.42 22.86 -1.55
C MET A 88 5.80 22.74 -2.96
N GLU A 89 5.12 21.64 -3.27
CA GLU A 89 4.44 21.43 -4.56
C GLU A 89 3.14 22.24 -4.65
N ASP A 90 2.47 22.46 -3.52
CA ASP A 90 1.20 23.19 -3.42
C ASP A 90 1.36 24.74 -3.46
N ALA A 91 2.56 25.27 -3.24
CA ALA A 91 2.86 26.71 -3.15
C ALA A 91 3.12 27.38 -4.53
#